data_AF-A0AAJ1N8L1-F1
#
_entry.id   AF-A0AAJ1N8L1-F1
#
_cell.length_a   1.000
_cell.length_b   1.000
_cell.length_c   1.000
_cell.angle_alpha   90.00
_cell.angle_beta   90.00
_cell.angle_gamma   90.00
#
_symmetry.space_group_name_H-M   'P 1'
#
loop_
_entity.id
_entity.type
_entity.pdbx_description
1 polymer ?
#
loop_
_entity_poly.entity_id
_entity_poly.type
_entity_poly.pdbx_seq_one_letter_code
_entity_poly.pdbx_strand_id
1 'polypeptide(L)' 'MERYYTVGYALSGSKTNPLPAIHLTGYWLKDAGFETGFTFTVKILNGCLVLILDSEDTRAIKQ' A
#
# COMPACT_ATOMS: atom_id res chain seq x y z
N MET A 1 -2.77 15.41 5.93
CA MET A 1 -1.33 15.42 6.27
C MET A 1 -0.60 14.74 5.14
N GLU A 2 0.38 15.41 4.54
CA GLU A 2 1.18 14.86 3.44
C GLU A 2 2.53 14.39 3.96
N ARG A 3 3.08 13.33 3.37
CA ARG A 3 4.39 12.76 3.73
C ARG A 3 5.17 12.45 2.46
N TYR A 4 6.47 12.76 2.47
CA TYR A 4 7.35 12.55 1.32
C TYR A 4 8.29 11.39 1.59
N TYR A 5 8.43 10.50 0.60
CA TYR A 5 9.32 9.35 0.64
C TYR A 5 10.09 9.29 -0.68
N THR A 6 11.34 8.87 -0.61
CA THR A 6 12.15 8.59 -1.81
C THR A 6 12.06 7.11 -2.12
N VAL A 7 11.83 6.78 -3.40
CA VAL A 7 11.84 5.40 -3.87
C VAL A 7 13.27 4.87 -3.82
N GLY A 8 13.49 3.82 -3.04
CA GLY A 8 14.74 3.06 -3.00
C GLY A 8 14.50 1.62 -3.42
N TYR A 9 15.26 1.14 -4.40
CA TYR A 9 15.24 -0.27 -4.77
C TYR A 9 16.21 -1.04 -3.88
N ALA A 10 15.74 -2.13 -3.27
CA ALA A 10 16.62 -3.02 -2.52
C ALA A 10 17.51 -3.79 -3.51
N LEU A 11 18.83 -3.61 -3.42
CA LEU A 11 19.79 -4.38 -4.20
C LEU A 11 19.81 -5.82 -3.70
N SER A 12 19.41 -6.76 -4.57
CA SER A 12 19.48 -8.18 -4.28
C SER A 12 20.93 -8.67 -4.34
N GLY A 13 21.55 -8.84 -3.18
CA GLY A 13 22.90 -9.41 -3.09
C GLY A 13 22.97 -10.94 -3.22
N SER A 14 21.83 -11.64 -3.23
CA SER A 14 21.82 -13.13 -3.25
C SER A 14 20.48 -13.80 -3.56
N LYS A 15 19.39 -13.05 -3.78
CA LYS A 15 18.06 -13.63 -4.07
C LYS A 15 17.70 -13.40 -5.53
N THR A 16 17.53 -14.47 -6.28
CA THR A 16 17.26 -14.46 -7.73
C THR A 16 15.96 -13.76 -8.14
N ASN A 17 15.09 -13.38 -7.21
CA ASN A 17 13.93 -12.53 -7.48
C ASN A 17 13.38 -11.93 -6.17
N PRO A 18 13.79 -10.73 -5.74
CA PRO A 18 13.19 -10.10 -4.57
C PRO A 18 11.73 -9.78 -4.89
N LEU A 19 10.81 -10.18 -4.00
CA LEU A 19 9.42 -9.77 -4.10
C LEU A 19 9.36 -8.23 -4.03
N PRO A 20 8.66 -7.56 -4.97
CA PRO A 20 8.46 -6.12 -4.88
C PRO A 20 7.69 -5.81 -3.59
N ALA A 21 8.27 -4.96 -2.74
CA ALA A 21 7.69 -4.59 -1.46
C ALA A 21 7.69 -3.08 -1.29
N ILE A 22 6.57 -2.54 -0.80
CA ILE A 22 6.43 -1.15 -0.36
C ILE A 22 6.18 -1.18 1.13
N HIS A 23 7.10 -0.60 1.90
CA HIS A 23 7.01 -0.56 3.36
C HIS A 23 6.44 0.80 3.79
N LEU A 24 5.15 0.84 4.11
CA LEU A 24 4.53 1.98 4.79
C LEU A 24 4.57 1.71 6.30
N THR A 25 5.16 2.63 7.08
CA THR A 25 5.30 2.46 8.53
C THR A 25 4.67 3.62 9.30
N GLY A 26 4.21 3.33 10.51
CA GLY A 26 3.73 4.31 11.49
C GLY A 26 2.26 4.17 11.86
N TYR A 27 1.90 4.69 13.04
CA TYR A 27 0.54 4.64 13.59
C TYR A 27 -0.50 5.34 12.72
N TRP A 28 -0.09 6.26 11.85
CA TRP A 28 -0.98 6.98 10.94
C TRP A 28 -1.74 6.07 9.97
N LEU A 29 -1.23 4.87 9.68
CA LEU A 29 -1.96 3.87 8.89
C LEU A 29 -3.24 3.43 9.60
N LYS A 30 -3.18 3.28 10.94
CA LYS A 30 -4.35 2.99 11.76
C LYS A 30 -5.34 4.14 11.73
N ASP A 31 -4.87 5.38 11.83
CA ASP A 31 -5.72 6.58 11.72
C ASP A 31 -6.39 6.70 10.34
N ALA A 32 -5.76 6.14 9.30
CA ALA A 32 -6.30 6.03 7.95
C ALA A 32 -7.18 4.78 7.71
N GLY A 33 -7.44 3.97 8.75
CA GLY A 33 -8.29 2.78 8.71
C GLY A 33 -7.58 1.47 8.32
N PHE A 34 -6.27 1.49 8.08
CA PHE A 34 -5.46 0.30 7.81
C PHE A 34 -5.07 -0.39 9.12
N GLU A 35 -6.03 -1.10 9.71
CA GLU A 35 -5.80 -1.93 10.88
C GLU A 35 -5.08 -3.25 10.55
N THR A 36 -4.35 -3.78 11.52
CA THR A 36 -3.68 -5.08 11.39
C THR A 36 -4.69 -6.20 11.18
N GLY A 37 -4.45 -7.06 10.20
CA GLY A 37 -5.34 -8.19 9.89
C GLY A 37 -6.44 -7.88 8.87
N PHE A 38 -6.58 -6.62 8.43
CA PHE A 38 -7.48 -6.25 7.34
C PHE A 38 -6.81 -6.46 5.98
N THR A 39 -7.62 -6.86 5.00
CA THR A 39 -7.21 -6.90 3.59
C THR A 39 -7.43 -5.54 2.94
N PHE A 40 -6.58 -5.21 1.98
CA PHE A 40 -6.72 -4.03 1.15
C PHE A 40 -6.24 -4.33 -0.27
N THR A 41 -6.77 -3.59 -1.23
CA THR A 41 -6.35 -3.65 -2.63
C THR A 41 -5.41 -2.50 -2.93
N VAL A 42 -4.37 -2.78 -3.71
CA VAL A 42 -3.48 -1.76 -4.29
C VAL A 42 -3.82 -1.61 -5.76
N LYS A 43 -4.09 -0.38 -6.22
CA LYS A 43 -4.31 -0.04 -7.63
C LYS A 43 -3.28 0.99 -8.10
N ILE A 44 -2.89 0.90 -9.37
CA ILE A 44 -2.12 1.93 -10.04
C ILE A 44 -3.09 2.74 -10.91
N LEU A 45 -3.20 4.04 -10.65
CA LEU A 45 -4.06 4.94 -11.41
C LEU A 45 -3.29 6.23 -11.69
N ASN A 46 -3.07 6.55 -12.97
CA ASN A 46 -2.47 7.81 -13.41
C ASN A 46 -1.12 8.16 -12.73
N GLY A 47 -0.27 7.16 -12.50
CA GLY A 47 1.02 7.35 -11.81
C GLY A 47 0.94 7.37 -10.29
N CYS A 48 -0.24 7.19 -9.70
CA CYS A 48 -0.45 7.09 -8.26
C CYS A 48 -0.65 5.64 -7.83
N LEU A 49 -0.14 5.31 -6.64
CA LEU A 49 -0.47 4.08 -5.93
C LEU A 49 -1.65 4.36 -4.98
N VAL A 50 -2.80 3.72 -5.24
CA VAL A 50 -4.03 3.90 -4.46
C VAL A 50 -4.26 2.65 -3.62
N LEU A 51 -4.24 2.82 -2.29
CA LEU A 51 -4.58 1.76 -1.34
C LEU A 51 -6.05 1.89 -0.95
N ILE A 52 -6.82 0.83 -1.13
CA ILE A 52 -8.27 0.78 -0.88
C ILE A 52 -8.53 -0.34 0.10
N LEU A 53 -9.03 -0.02 1.30
CA LEU A 53 -9.44 -1.02 2.29
C LEU A 53 -10.54 -1.90 1.74
N ASP A 54 -10.44 -3.20 1.95
CA ASP A 54 -11.45 -4.14 1.50
C ASP A 54 -12.56 -4.21 2.57
N SER A 55 -13.39 -3.15 2.62
CA SER A 55 -14.58 -3.09 3.47
C SER A 55 -15.83 -3.39 2.66
N GLU A 56 -16.92 -3.84 3.30
CA GLU A 56 -18.20 -4.08 2.64
C GLU A 56 -18.69 -2.84 1.84
N ASP A 57 -18.37 -1.63 2.32
CA ASP A 57 -18.63 -0.35 1.64
C ASP A 57 -17.88 -0.18 0.31
N THR A 58 -16.68 -0.74 0.16
CA THR A 58 -15.92 -0.61 -1.10
C THR A 58 -16.45 -1.48 -2.23
N ARG A 59 -17.36 -2.42 -1.94
CA ARG A 59 -18.13 -3.15 -2.96
C ARG A 59 -19.06 -2.21 -3.76
N ALA A 60 -19.43 -1.04 -3.20
CA ALA A 60 -20.26 -0.05 -3.87
C ALA A 60 -19.50 0.83 -4.88
N ILE A 61 -18.17 0.81 -4.89
CA ILE A 61 -17.34 1.58 -5.87
C ILE A 61 -17.13 0.78 -7.18
N LYS A 62 -17.72 -0.42 -7.29
CA LYS A 62 -17.86 -1.13 -8.57
C LYS A 62 -19.22 -0.78 -9.19
N GLN A 63 -19.31 0.36 -9.87
CA GLN A 63 -20.38 0.63 -10.83
C GLN A 63 -19.80 1.18 -12.12
#